data_AF-A0A3Q2YBK0-F1
#
_entry.id   AF-A0A3Q2YBK0-F1
#
_cell.length_a   1.000
_cell.length_b   1.000
_cell.length_c   1.000
_cell.angle_alpha   90.00
_cell.angle_beta   90.00
_cell.angle_gamma   90.00
#
_symmetry.space_group_name_H-M   'P 1'
#
loop_
_entity.id
_entity.type
_entity.pdbx_description
1 polymer ?
#
loop_
_entity_poly.entity_id
_entity_poly.type
_entity_poly.pdbx_seq_one_letter_code
_entity_poly.pdbx_strand_id
1 'polypeptide(L)'
;MCAFPTAAASDALKVHQTPPYLMKQVEDDTNELSCSHSITGYDIILWYKQDRGGAMELLGYLNEKFPVVEDHWKGKFSFSGDSNQQSNLIITDLRINDSAVYFCAASTVVISTCRSTVALFGPGTKLTVLEPNAKITLPKVTLFPPSKKECTNEKDRETKKKTLVCAATDFYPDHVSVAWMVDGQKRETGLSYGVLIAKSCVYAAFVAFLLWRIRVGCSRSLSCPEEEKSNALNSL
;
A
#
# COMPACT_ATOMS: atom_id res chain seq x y z
N MET A 1 -27.13 -15.91 29.72
CA MET A 1 -25.70 -15.69 29.38
C MET A 1 -25.59 -15.84 27.87
N CYS A 2 -25.54 -14.74 27.14
CA CYS A 2 -25.50 -14.78 25.67
C CYS A 2 -24.05 -14.94 25.23
N ALA A 3 -23.76 -16.03 24.53
CA ALA A 3 -22.47 -16.26 23.90
C ALA A 3 -22.31 -15.32 22.71
N PHE A 4 -21.26 -14.51 22.71
CA PHE A 4 -20.86 -13.73 21.55
C PHE A 4 -20.16 -14.68 20.56
N PRO A 5 -20.54 -14.68 19.27
CA PRO A 5 -19.77 -15.38 18.27
C PRO A 5 -18.39 -14.72 18.14
N THR A 6 -17.38 -15.57 18.24
CA THR A 6 -15.96 -15.31 18.06
C THR A 6 -15.70 -14.45 16.83
N ALA A 7 -14.81 -13.47 16.98
CA ALA A 7 -14.23 -12.67 15.91
C ALA A 7 -13.88 -13.58 14.72
N ALA A 8 -14.31 -13.16 13.53
CA ALA A 8 -13.91 -13.76 12.27
C ALA A 8 -12.38 -13.86 12.25
N ALA A 9 -11.86 -15.07 12.05
CA ALA A 9 -10.46 -15.27 11.75
C ALA A 9 -10.12 -14.40 10.54
N SER A 10 -9.29 -13.38 10.75
CA SER A 10 -8.60 -12.72 9.65
C SER A 10 -7.85 -13.82 8.91
N ASP A 11 -8.23 -14.08 7.67
CA ASP A 11 -7.51 -15.02 6.81
C ASP A 11 -6.04 -14.58 6.83
N ALA A 12 -5.17 -15.35 7.47
CA ALA A 12 -3.79 -14.96 7.63
C ALA A 12 -3.16 -14.98 6.24
N LEU A 13 -2.70 -13.82 5.78
CA LEU A 13 -2.05 -13.70 4.48
C LEU A 13 -0.86 -14.67 4.43
N LYS A 14 -0.87 -15.60 3.47
CA LYS A 14 0.12 -16.68 3.39
C LYS A 14 1.52 -16.19 3.01
N VAL A 15 1.61 -14.99 2.44
CA VAL A 15 2.85 -14.32 2.03
C VAL A 15 2.90 -12.96 2.71
N HIS A 16 3.94 -12.73 3.50
CA HIS A 16 4.12 -11.52 4.29
C HIS A 16 5.27 -10.69 3.73
N GLN A 17 5.10 -9.38 3.61
CA GLN A 17 6.17 -8.45 3.22
C GLN A 17 6.42 -7.42 4.32
N THR A 18 7.69 -7.15 4.58
CA THR A 18 8.13 -6.19 5.58
C THR A 18 9.24 -5.28 5.02
N PRO A 19 9.18 -3.97 5.25
CA PRO A 19 8.04 -3.23 5.79
C PRO A 19 6.94 -3.04 4.73
N PRO A 20 5.69 -2.69 5.10
CA PRO A 20 4.66 -2.32 4.13
C PRO A 20 4.95 -0.96 3.45
N TYR A 21 5.64 -0.08 4.16
CA TYR A 21 6.06 1.24 3.67
C TYR A 21 7.49 1.49 4.11
N LEU A 22 8.32 2.00 3.20
CA LEU A 22 9.69 2.39 3.50
C LEU A 22 9.97 3.76 2.90
N MET A 23 10.50 4.66 3.72
CA MET A 23 10.97 5.97 3.29
C MET A 23 12.47 6.05 3.53
N LYS A 24 13.20 6.50 2.50
CA LYS A 24 14.66 6.57 2.52
C LYS A 24 15.15 7.85 1.87
N GLN A 25 16.29 8.35 2.31
CA GLN A 25 17.02 9.38 1.58
C GLN A 25 17.88 8.74 0.48
N VAL A 26 18.29 9.56 -0.48
CA VAL A 26 19.33 9.17 -1.43
C VAL A 26 20.59 8.81 -0.63
N GLU A 27 21.28 7.73 -1.03
CA GLU A 27 22.50 7.22 -0.39
C GLU A 27 22.33 6.55 1.00
N ASP A 28 21.11 6.26 1.46
CA ASP A 28 20.94 5.44 2.67
C ASP A 28 21.53 4.02 2.50
N ASP A 29 22.22 3.54 3.54
CA ASP A 29 22.95 2.26 3.51
C ASP A 29 22.06 1.02 3.60
N THR A 30 20.82 1.15 4.13
CA THR A 30 19.93 0.00 4.38
C THR A 30 18.70 0.02 3.47
N ASN A 31 18.75 -0.75 2.38
CA ASN A 31 17.73 -0.77 1.31
C ASN A 31 17.18 -2.18 1.08
N GLU A 32 16.90 -2.88 2.17
CA GLU A 32 16.45 -4.26 2.16
C GLU A 32 14.94 -4.36 2.40
N LEU A 33 14.26 -5.10 1.52
CA LEU A 33 12.85 -5.44 1.62
C LEU A 33 12.74 -6.95 1.84
N SER A 34 12.00 -7.38 2.86
CA SER A 34 11.85 -8.79 3.21
C SER A 34 10.50 -9.34 2.78
N CYS A 35 10.50 -10.57 2.28
CA CYS A 35 9.31 -11.34 1.97
C CYS A 35 9.42 -12.74 2.58
N SER A 36 8.38 -13.21 3.25
CA SER A 36 8.32 -14.56 3.80
C SER A 36 6.99 -15.24 3.52
N HIS A 37 6.97 -16.57 3.54
CA HIS A 37 5.74 -17.34 3.40
C HIS A 37 5.77 -18.65 4.19
N SER A 38 4.58 -19.19 4.44
CA SER A 38 4.37 -20.47 5.14
C SER A 38 3.79 -21.56 4.24
N ILE A 39 3.85 -21.37 2.92
CA ILE A 39 3.25 -22.27 1.92
C ILE A 39 4.15 -23.48 1.69
N THR A 40 3.66 -24.68 2.01
CA THR A 40 4.40 -25.93 1.79
C THR A 40 4.60 -26.22 0.30
N GLY A 41 5.84 -26.54 -0.08
CA GLY A 41 6.20 -26.94 -1.45
C GLY A 41 6.43 -25.76 -2.40
N TYR A 42 6.35 -24.53 -1.91
CA TYR A 42 6.76 -23.35 -2.68
C TYR A 42 8.25 -23.12 -2.42
N ASP A 43 9.02 -23.19 -3.49
CA ASP A 43 10.48 -23.18 -3.52
C ASP A 43 11.03 -22.01 -4.35
N ILE A 44 10.16 -21.14 -4.85
CA ILE A 44 10.53 -19.93 -5.59
C ILE A 44 9.87 -18.70 -4.96
N ILE A 45 10.64 -17.64 -4.76
CA ILE A 45 10.11 -16.30 -4.50
C ILE A 45 10.52 -15.37 -5.63
N LEU A 46 9.54 -14.80 -6.32
CA LEU A 46 9.72 -13.81 -7.38
C LEU A 46 9.59 -12.40 -6.81
N TRP A 47 10.34 -11.46 -7.38
CA TRP A 47 10.26 -10.05 -7.04
C TRP A 47 9.87 -9.21 -8.25
N TYR A 48 8.92 -8.30 -8.05
CA TYR A 48 8.40 -7.41 -9.07
C TYR A 48 8.49 -5.96 -8.62
N LYS A 49 8.66 -5.06 -9.58
CA LYS A 49 8.54 -3.62 -9.40
C LYS A 49 7.31 -3.12 -10.15
N GLN A 50 6.49 -2.31 -9.50
CA GLN A 50 5.36 -1.64 -10.10
C GLN A 50 5.55 -0.12 -10.01
N ASP A 51 5.83 0.47 -11.17
CA ASP A 51 6.00 1.91 -11.31
C ASP A 51 4.64 2.63 -11.35
N ARG A 52 4.65 3.98 -11.37
CA ARG A 52 3.43 4.80 -11.44
C ARG A 52 2.55 4.49 -12.68
N GLY A 53 3.12 3.90 -13.72
CA GLY A 53 2.39 3.44 -14.91
C GLY A 53 1.55 2.18 -14.69
N GLY A 54 1.67 1.52 -13.54
CA GLY A 54 0.86 0.36 -13.15
C GLY A 54 1.29 -0.98 -13.76
N ALA A 55 2.21 -0.98 -14.73
CA ALA A 55 2.80 -2.22 -15.24
C ALA A 55 3.70 -2.86 -14.18
N MET A 56 3.54 -4.17 -13.96
CA MET A 56 4.46 -4.96 -13.14
C MET A 56 5.60 -5.49 -14.01
N GLU A 57 6.82 -5.25 -13.55
CA GLU A 57 8.05 -5.71 -14.19
C GLU A 57 8.75 -6.71 -13.27
N LEU A 58 9.16 -7.85 -13.83
CA LEU A 58 9.92 -8.87 -13.09
C LEU A 58 11.35 -8.37 -12.88
N LEU A 59 11.81 -8.37 -11.62
CA LEU A 59 13.20 -8.07 -11.28
C LEU A 59 14.08 -9.32 -11.33
N GLY A 60 13.48 -10.46 -10.99
CA GLY A 60 14.11 -11.76 -10.91
C GLY A 60 13.47 -12.60 -9.81
N TYR A 61 14.16 -13.66 -9.40
CA TYR A 61 13.65 -14.61 -8.43
C TYR A 61 14.77 -15.28 -7.64
N LEU A 62 14.40 -15.80 -6.47
CA LEU A 62 15.21 -16.71 -5.67
C LEU A 62 14.62 -18.11 -5.81
N ASN A 63 15.40 -19.07 -6.33
CA ASN A 63 15.03 -20.47 -6.40
C ASN A 63 15.89 -21.26 -5.40
N GLU A 64 15.25 -21.82 -4.38
CA GLU A 64 15.89 -22.25 -3.13
C GLU A 64 16.87 -21.20 -2.58
N LYS A 65 18.17 -21.37 -2.83
CA LYS A 65 19.26 -20.46 -2.42
C LYS A 65 19.99 -19.83 -3.61
N PHE A 66 19.46 -20.01 -4.82
CA PHE A 66 20.05 -19.57 -6.07
C PHE A 66 19.32 -18.31 -6.58
N PRO A 67 19.89 -17.11 -6.39
CA PRO A 67 19.30 -15.88 -6.90
C PRO A 67 19.55 -15.75 -8.41
N VAL A 68 18.51 -15.37 -9.14
CA VAL A 68 18.56 -15.07 -10.58
C VAL A 68 17.96 -13.67 -10.78
N VAL A 69 18.77 -12.76 -11.31
CA VAL A 69 18.37 -11.38 -11.61
C VAL A 69 18.23 -11.23 -13.12
N GLU A 70 17.16 -10.58 -13.57
CA GLU A 70 16.96 -10.26 -14.98
C GLU A 70 18.11 -9.41 -15.54
N ASP A 71 18.45 -9.61 -16.81
CA ASP A 71 19.71 -9.10 -17.38
C ASP A 71 19.86 -7.58 -17.26
N HIS A 72 18.81 -6.80 -17.52
CA HIS A 72 18.85 -5.34 -17.39
C HIS A 72 18.87 -4.82 -15.95
N TRP A 73 18.61 -5.70 -14.97
CA TRP A 73 18.58 -5.37 -13.54
C TRP A 73 19.85 -5.80 -12.80
N LYS A 74 20.77 -6.49 -13.46
CA LYS A 74 22.05 -6.92 -12.88
C LYS A 74 22.83 -5.74 -12.31
N GLY A 75 23.31 -5.87 -11.08
CA GLY A 75 24.04 -4.84 -10.35
C GLY A 75 23.16 -3.79 -9.68
N LYS A 76 21.87 -3.68 -10.05
CA LYS A 76 20.91 -2.78 -9.39
C LYS A 76 20.17 -3.47 -8.25
N PHE A 77 19.71 -4.69 -8.50
CA PHE A 77 18.97 -5.50 -7.53
C PHE A 77 19.73 -6.80 -7.24
N SER A 78 19.63 -7.27 -6.01
CA SER A 78 20.11 -8.59 -5.60
C SER A 78 19.14 -9.24 -4.63
N PHE A 79 19.17 -10.56 -4.58
CA PHE A 79 18.31 -11.36 -3.72
C PHE A 79 19.14 -12.23 -2.78
N SER A 80 18.68 -12.37 -1.54
CA SER A 80 19.27 -13.27 -0.54
C SER A 80 18.18 -14.04 0.20
N GLY A 81 18.57 -15.09 0.95
CA GLY A 81 17.67 -15.89 1.77
C GLY A 81 17.53 -17.34 1.30
N ASP A 82 16.40 -17.95 1.65
CA ASP A 82 15.99 -19.31 1.28
C ASP A 82 14.50 -19.26 0.92
N SER A 83 14.19 -19.38 -0.37
CA SER A 83 12.83 -19.21 -0.88
C SER A 83 11.84 -20.26 -0.40
N ASN A 84 12.24 -21.28 0.37
CA ASN A 84 11.27 -22.12 1.10
C ASN A 84 10.61 -21.39 2.28
N GLN A 85 11.22 -20.30 2.75
CA GLN A 85 10.79 -19.54 3.93
C GLN A 85 10.73 -18.05 3.67
N GLN A 86 11.81 -17.48 3.11
CA GLN A 86 11.94 -16.04 2.92
C GLN A 86 12.97 -15.65 1.84
N SER A 87 12.75 -14.51 1.22
CA SER A 87 13.69 -13.84 0.34
C SER A 87 13.75 -12.37 0.70
N ASN A 88 14.96 -11.81 0.65
CA ASN A 88 15.17 -10.38 0.79
C ASN A 88 15.61 -9.79 -0.56
N LEU A 89 15.01 -8.66 -0.92
CA LEU A 89 15.40 -7.81 -2.05
C LEU A 89 16.29 -6.69 -1.53
N ILE A 90 17.50 -6.59 -2.08
CA ILE A 90 18.47 -5.54 -1.76
C ILE A 90 18.60 -4.63 -2.98
N ILE A 91 18.42 -3.33 -2.76
CA ILE A 91 18.50 -2.30 -3.80
C ILE A 91 19.82 -1.52 -3.63
N THR A 92 20.69 -1.59 -4.63
CA THR A 92 21.99 -0.89 -4.61
C THR A 92 21.86 0.52 -5.20
N ASP A 93 22.62 1.48 -4.68
CA ASP A 93 22.67 2.87 -5.18
C ASP A 93 21.27 3.49 -5.31
N LEU A 94 20.63 3.73 -4.16
CA LEU A 94 19.23 4.13 -4.09
C LEU A 94 19.02 5.54 -4.68
N ARG A 95 18.12 5.62 -5.66
CA ARG A 95 17.81 6.84 -6.43
C ARG A 95 16.31 7.12 -6.42
N ILE A 96 15.94 8.36 -6.74
CA ILE A 96 14.54 8.82 -6.79
C ILE A 96 13.66 7.92 -7.70
N ASN A 97 14.21 7.45 -8.82
CA ASN A 97 13.52 6.58 -9.78
C ASN A 97 13.26 5.15 -9.27
N ASP A 98 13.84 4.77 -8.14
CA ASP A 98 13.55 3.49 -7.48
C ASP A 98 12.28 3.57 -6.63
N SER A 99 11.69 4.76 -6.48
CA SER A 99 10.40 4.95 -5.80
C SER A 99 9.28 4.24 -6.58
N ALA A 100 8.79 3.14 -6.02
CA ALA A 100 7.82 2.23 -6.64
C ALA A 100 7.15 1.36 -5.58
N VAL A 101 6.19 0.54 -5.99
CA VAL A 101 5.67 -0.54 -5.15
C VAL A 101 6.34 -1.84 -5.56
N TYR A 102 6.97 -2.51 -4.60
CA TYR A 102 7.67 -3.77 -4.80
C TYR A 102 6.83 -4.92 -4.28
N PHE A 103 6.56 -5.90 -5.13
CA PHE A 103 5.77 -7.08 -4.77
C PHE A 103 6.65 -8.31 -4.78
N CYS A 104 6.47 -9.17 -3.78
CA CYS A 104 6.97 -10.54 -3.88
C CYS A 104 5.83 -11.49 -4.22
N ALA A 105 6.15 -12.62 -4.84
CA ALA A 105 5.22 -13.72 -5.02
C ALA A 105 5.90 -15.05 -4.75
N ALA A 106 5.29 -15.87 -3.90
CA ALA A 106 5.74 -17.23 -3.66
C ALA A 106 5.14 -18.17 -4.72
N SER A 107 5.94 -19.09 -5.25
CA SER A 107 5.52 -20.07 -6.25
C SER A 107 6.29 -21.38 -6.11
N THR A 108 5.94 -22.37 -6.94
CA THR A 108 6.53 -23.70 -6.97
C THR A 108 6.97 -24.09 -8.37
N VAL A 109 8.08 -24.82 -8.51
CA VAL A 109 8.47 -25.45 -9.78
C VAL A 109 7.61 -26.69 -10.03
N VAL A 110 6.61 -26.62 -10.91
CA VAL A 110 5.90 -27.84 -11.34
C VAL A 110 6.52 -28.39 -12.62
N ILE A 111 7.35 -29.43 -12.47
CA ILE A 111 7.76 -30.31 -13.57
C ILE A 111 6.69 -31.43 -13.74
N SER A 112 5.44 -31.09 -14.03
CA SER A 112 4.48 -32.08 -14.57
C SER A 112 3.26 -31.43 -15.26
N THR A 113 2.83 -32.06 -16.33
CA THR A 113 2.15 -31.49 -17.52
C THR A 113 0.68 -31.08 -17.38
N CYS A 114 0.15 -30.78 -16.18
CA CYS A 114 -1.28 -30.40 -16.05
C CYS A 114 -1.65 -29.62 -14.78
N ARG A 115 -0.73 -28.90 -14.13
CA ARG A 115 -1.08 -27.98 -13.03
C ARG A 115 -0.66 -26.56 -13.37
N SER A 116 -1.61 -25.63 -13.32
CA SER A 116 -1.31 -24.21 -13.33
C SER A 116 -0.43 -23.88 -12.12
N THR A 117 0.76 -23.32 -12.36
CA THR A 117 1.58 -22.74 -11.30
C THR A 117 0.83 -21.54 -10.74
N VAL A 118 0.50 -21.60 -9.45
CA VAL A 118 -0.11 -20.48 -8.75
C VAL A 118 1.03 -19.67 -8.13
N ALA A 119 1.10 -18.38 -8.46
CA ALA A 119 1.93 -17.44 -7.74
C ALA A 119 1.04 -16.69 -6.75
N LEU A 120 1.37 -16.76 -5.47
CA LEU A 120 0.65 -16.03 -4.42
C LEU A 120 1.42 -14.77 -4.07
N PHE A 121 0.81 -13.62 -4.32
CA PHE A 121 1.42 -12.32 -4.09
C PHE A 121 1.35 -11.92 -2.61
N GLY A 122 2.42 -11.30 -2.14
CA GLY A 122 2.41 -10.51 -0.91
C GLY A 122 1.62 -9.20 -1.07
N PRO A 123 1.47 -8.45 0.02
CA PRO A 123 0.69 -7.21 0.03
C PRO A 123 1.40 -6.04 -0.68
N GLY A 124 2.69 -6.19 -1.00
CA GLY A 124 3.53 -5.14 -1.56
C GLY A 124 4.19 -4.26 -0.48
N THR A 125 5.34 -3.70 -0.85
CA THR A 125 6.06 -2.69 -0.08
C THR A 125 6.15 -1.42 -0.92
N LYS A 126 5.59 -0.31 -0.44
CA LYS A 126 5.74 0.98 -1.11
C LYS A 126 7.03 1.66 -0.62
N LEU A 127 8.02 1.76 -1.50
CA LEU A 127 9.28 2.46 -1.26
C LEU A 127 9.20 3.87 -1.85
N THR A 128 9.53 4.87 -1.05
CA THR A 128 9.73 6.25 -1.53
C THR A 128 11.12 6.75 -1.16
N VAL A 129 11.86 7.13 -2.19
CA VAL A 129 13.18 7.73 -2.08
C VAL A 129 13.01 9.25 -2.17
N LEU A 130 13.37 9.95 -1.10
CA LEU A 130 13.18 11.39 -0.98
C LEU A 130 14.25 12.14 -1.76
N GLU A 131 13.84 13.24 -2.41
CA GLU A 131 14.81 14.18 -2.98
C GLU A 131 15.71 14.77 -1.89
N PRO A 132 16.99 15.10 -2.20
CA PRO A 132 17.88 15.75 -1.25
C PRO A 132 17.25 17.03 -0.69
N ASN A 133 17.27 17.19 0.64
CA ASN A 133 16.67 18.33 1.36
C ASN A 133 15.13 18.46 1.25
N ALA A 134 14.42 17.42 0.80
CA ALA A 134 12.96 17.44 0.79
C ALA A 134 12.40 17.55 2.22
N LYS A 135 11.47 18.47 2.43
CA LYS A 135 10.78 18.63 3.72
C LYS A 135 9.56 17.71 3.76
N ILE A 136 9.53 16.81 4.74
CA ILE A 136 8.34 16.00 5.02
C ILE A 136 7.24 16.93 5.55
N THR A 137 6.08 16.91 4.91
CA THR A 137 4.90 17.69 5.33
C THR A 137 3.74 16.75 5.60
N LEU A 138 3.08 16.96 6.73
CA LEU A 138 1.93 16.17 7.16
C LEU A 138 0.66 16.60 6.42
N PRO A 139 -0.27 15.68 6.08
CA PRO A 139 -1.52 16.04 5.41
C PRO A 139 -2.40 16.93 6.26
N LYS A 140 -2.83 18.02 5.63
CA LYS A 140 -3.97 18.81 6.11
C LYS A 140 -5.26 18.12 5.67
N VAL A 141 -5.99 17.57 6.65
CA VAL A 141 -7.25 16.87 6.42
C VAL A 141 -8.44 17.84 6.56
N THR A 142 -9.29 17.88 5.53
CA THR A 142 -10.50 18.71 5.49
C THR A 142 -11.73 17.86 5.23
N LEU A 143 -12.73 17.95 6.11
CA LEU A 143 -14.04 17.33 5.92
C LEU A 143 -14.98 18.30 5.22
N PHE A 144 -15.50 17.91 4.05
CA PHE A 144 -16.56 18.65 3.38
C PHE A 144 -17.91 18.04 3.73
N PRO A 145 -18.86 18.86 4.21
CA PRO A 145 -20.21 18.38 4.48
C PRO A 145 -20.91 17.98 3.18
N PRO A 146 -21.95 17.14 3.26
CA PRO A 146 -22.75 16.79 2.10
C PRO A 146 -23.44 18.03 1.52
N SER A 147 -23.77 17.98 0.23
CA SER A 147 -24.53 19.06 -0.41
C SER A 147 -25.91 19.22 0.25
N LYS A 148 -26.38 20.46 0.42
CA LYS A 148 -27.73 20.77 0.94
C LYS A 148 -28.87 20.14 0.11
N LYS A 149 -28.58 19.73 -1.13
CA LYS A 149 -29.51 19.04 -2.02
C LYS A 149 -29.57 17.52 -1.79
N GLU A 150 -28.63 16.96 -1.01
CA GLU A 150 -28.71 15.57 -0.56
C GLU A 150 -29.58 15.50 0.70
N CYS A 151 -30.49 14.52 0.77
CA CYS A 151 -31.45 14.31 1.89
C CYS A 151 -32.56 15.37 2.07
N THR A 152 -33.02 16.05 1.02
CA THR A 152 -34.01 17.16 1.13
C THR A 152 -35.44 16.74 1.49
N ASN A 153 -35.81 15.45 1.37
CA ASN A 153 -37.18 14.97 1.59
C ASN A 153 -37.26 14.09 2.84
N GLU A 154 -38.19 14.39 3.75
CA GLU A 154 -38.35 13.66 5.03
C GLU A 154 -38.84 12.21 4.85
N LYS A 155 -39.62 11.91 3.80
CA LYS A 155 -40.09 10.55 3.48
C LYS A 155 -38.99 9.57 3.06
N ASP A 156 -37.78 10.06 2.78
CA ASP A 156 -36.70 9.28 2.15
C ASP A 156 -35.51 9.00 3.08
N ARG A 157 -35.61 9.32 4.39
CA ARG A 157 -34.47 9.22 5.33
C ARG A 157 -33.93 7.81 5.54
N GLU A 158 -34.76 6.78 5.31
CA GLU A 158 -34.36 5.37 5.44
C GLU A 158 -33.63 4.82 4.21
N THR A 159 -33.87 5.37 3.00
CA THR A 159 -33.32 4.82 1.74
C THR A 159 -32.29 5.72 1.06
N LYS A 160 -32.28 7.04 1.33
CA LYS A 160 -31.29 7.96 0.76
C LYS A 160 -29.97 7.96 1.52
N LYS A 161 -28.88 7.98 0.75
CA LYS A 161 -27.51 8.13 1.25
C LYS A 161 -27.01 9.55 0.97
N LYS A 162 -26.24 10.11 1.90
CA LYS A 162 -25.46 11.34 1.73
C LYS A 162 -24.00 11.00 1.46
N THR A 163 -23.32 11.82 0.68
CA THR A 163 -21.91 11.69 0.35
C THR A 163 -21.10 12.64 1.23
N LEU A 164 -20.18 12.08 2.01
CA LEU A 164 -19.14 12.86 2.67
C LEU A 164 -17.87 12.82 1.85
N VAL A 165 -17.15 13.94 1.82
CA VAL A 165 -15.87 14.04 1.13
C VAL A 165 -14.81 14.45 2.13
N CYS A 166 -13.75 13.64 2.25
CA CYS A 166 -12.55 14.00 2.98
C CYS A 166 -11.45 14.31 1.96
N ALA A 167 -10.73 15.41 2.16
CA ALA A 167 -9.54 15.74 1.38
C ALA A 167 -8.30 15.83 2.27
N ALA A 168 -7.25 15.10 1.92
CA ALA A 168 -5.91 15.32 2.44
C ALA A 168 -5.13 16.18 1.42
N THR A 169 -4.49 17.24 1.90
CA THR A 169 -3.81 18.25 1.08
C THR A 169 -2.47 18.64 1.68
N ASP A 170 -1.58 19.20 0.86
CA ASP A 170 -0.30 19.80 1.26
C ASP A 170 0.69 18.85 1.98
N PHE A 171 0.64 17.55 1.65
CA PHE A 171 1.56 16.55 2.21
C PHE A 171 2.60 16.08 1.22
N TYR A 172 3.75 15.72 1.78
CA TYR A 172 4.86 15.10 1.08
C TYR A 172 5.64 14.20 2.06
N PRO A 173 6.08 13.01 1.64
CA PRO A 173 5.75 12.30 0.39
C PRO A 173 4.27 11.87 0.32
N ASP A 174 3.86 11.23 -0.78
CA ASP A 174 2.48 10.81 -1.04
C ASP A 174 1.99 9.61 -0.18
N HIS A 175 2.59 9.40 0.98
CA HIS A 175 2.25 8.34 1.92
C HIS A 175 1.18 8.80 2.90
N VAL A 176 -0.08 8.44 2.66
CA VAL A 176 -1.13 8.54 3.67
C VAL A 176 -2.02 7.31 3.63
N SER A 177 -2.28 6.76 4.82
CA SER A 177 -3.30 5.74 5.02
C SER A 177 -4.50 6.42 5.67
N VAL A 178 -5.68 6.28 5.06
CA VAL A 178 -6.90 6.96 5.52
C VAL A 178 -8.02 5.93 5.64
N ALA A 179 -8.64 5.90 6.81
CA ALA A 179 -9.77 5.01 7.09
C ALA A 179 -10.96 5.81 7.61
N TRP A 180 -12.17 5.50 7.16
CA TRP A 180 -13.37 6.16 7.70
C TRP A 180 -13.82 5.48 8.99
N MET A 181 -14.12 6.28 10.00
CA MET A 181 -14.71 5.84 11.26
C MET A 181 -16.18 6.26 11.28
N VAL A 182 -17.11 5.29 11.36
CA VAL A 182 -18.55 5.52 11.48
C VAL A 182 -19.01 4.98 12.82
N ASP A 183 -19.55 5.83 13.69
CA ASP A 183 -20.00 5.46 15.04
C ASP A 183 -18.88 4.73 15.85
N GLY A 184 -17.63 5.16 15.68
CA GLY A 184 -16.46 4.56 16.34
C GLY A 184 -15.94 3.26 15.70
N GLN A 185 -16.51 2.79 14.58
CA GLN A 185 -16.05 1.60 13.87
C GLN A 185 -15.43 1.93 12.50
N LYS A 186 -14.31 1.28 12.18
CA LYS A 186 -13.66 1.37 10.87
C LYS A 186 -14.57 0.80 9.79
N ARG A 187 -14.79 1.55 8.70
CA ARG A 187 -15.63 1.15 7.57
C ARG A 187 -14.84 1.15 6.26
N GLU A 188 -14.92 0.03 5.55
CA GLU A 188 -14.23 -0.19 4.26
C GLU A 188 -15.20 -0.31 3.07
N THR A 189 -16.52 -0.41 3.32
CA THR A 189 -17.54 -0.58 2.28
C THR A 189 -18.06 0.74 1.73
N GLY A 190 -18.14 0.87 0.39
CA GLY A 190 -18.69 2.05 -0.29
C GLY A 190 -17.72 3.23 -0.44
N LEU A 191 -16.41 2.95 -0.42
CA LEU A 191 -15.33 3.92 -0.58
C LEU A 191 -14.99 4.11 -2.06
N SER A 192 -14.79 5.37 -2.45
CA SER A 192 -14.21 5.76 -3.73
C SER A 192 -13.03 6.69 -3.48
N TYR A 193 -11.91 6.40 -4.14
CA TYR A 193 -10.63 7.09 -4.00
C TYR A 193 -10.34 7.82 -5.30
N GLY A 194 -9.87 9.07 -5.21
CA GLY A 194 -9.33 9.82 -6.34
C GLY A 194 -8.01 10.48 -5.94
N VAL A 195 -6.95 10.21 -6.71
CA VAL A 195 -5.66 10.88 -6.56
C VAL A 195 -5.51 11.91 -7.66
N LEU A 196 -5.37 13.18 -7.29
CA LEU A 196 -5.04 14.26 -8.22
C LEU A 196 -3.67 14.81 -7.84
N ILE A 197 -2.70 14.64 -8.74
CA ILE A 197 -1.35 15.17 -8.57
C ILE A 197 -1.23 16.43 -9.43
N ALA A 198 -1.28 17.60 -8.80
CA ALA A 198 -0.99 18.85 -9.49
C ALA A 198 0.51 19.17 -9.33
N LYS A 199 1.29 19.06 -10.41
CA LYS A 199 2.68 19.54 -10.43
C LYS A 199 2.66 21.05 -10.57
N SER A 200 3.00 21.79 -9.51
CA SER A 200 3.24 23.23 -9.61
C SER A 200 4.63 23.47 -10.20
N CYS A 201 4.70 24.16 -11.35
CA CYS A 201 5.96 24.55 -12.00
C CYS A 201 6.76 25.59 -11.20
N VAL A 202 6.19 26.14 -10.12
CA VAL A 202 6.79 27.25 -9.38
C VAL A 202 7.60 26.79 -8.15
N TYR A 203 7.39 25.57 -7.64
CA TYR A 203 8.02 25.12 -6.38
C TYR A 203 8.57 23.69 -6.38
N ALA A 204 8.46 22.94 -7.48
CA ALA A 204 8.66 21.48 -7.45
C ALA A 204 7.84 20.78 -6.34
N ALA A 205 6.76 21.43 -5.87
CA ALA A 205 5.87 20.90 -4.84
C ALA A 205 4.76 20.09 -5.51
N PHE A 206 4.69 18.80 -5.16
CA PHE A 206 3.56 17.95 -5.50
C PHE A 206 2.39 18.32 -4.60
N VAL A 207 1.42 19.10 -5.09
CA VAL A 207 0.15 19.24 -4.38
C VAL A 207 -0.68 18.02 -4.72
N ALA A 208 -0.55 16.98 -3.88
CA ALA A 208 -1.38 15.80 -3.96
C ALA A 208 -2.71 16.06 -3.26
N PHE A 209 -3.81 15.91 -3.99
CA PHE A 209 -5.14 15.82 -3.41
C PHE A 209 -5.54 14.36 -3.41
N LEU A 210 -5.81 13.83 -2.23
CA LEU A 210 -6.51 12.58 -2.11
C LEU A 210 -7.93 12.85 -1.63
N LEU A 211 -8.88 12.43 -2.46
CA LEU A 211 -10.30 12.57 -2.20
C LEU A 211 -10.88 11.20 -1.85
N TRP A 212 -11.48 11.11 -0.67
CA TRP A 212 -12.24 9.95 -0.27
C TRP A 212 -13.71 10.30 -0.18
N ARG A 213 -14.55 9.45 -0.77
CA ARG A 213 -16.00 9.56 -0.69
C ARG A 213 -16.57 8.33 0.01
N ILE A 214 -17.47 8.57 0.96
CA ILE A 214 -18.28 7.51 1.58
C ILE A 214 -19.76 7.87 1.51
N ARG A 215 -20.61 6.89 1.23
CA ARG A 215 -22.07 7.03 1.24
C ARG A 215 -22.65 6.46 2.52
N VAL A 216 -23.27 7.31 3.32
CA VAL A 216 -23.85 6.96 4.63
C VAL A 216 -25.32 7.35 4.71
N GLY A 217 -26.08 6.70 5.59
CA GLY A 217 -27.49 7.07 5.84
C GLY A 217 -27.62 8.48 6.41
N CYS A 218 -28.73 9.16 6.13
CA CYS A 218 -28.91 10.56 6.50
C CYS A 218 -28.86 10.81 8.03
N SER A 219 -29.20 9.81 8.86
CA SER A 219 -29.28 9.90 10.34
C SER A 219 -27.96 9.75 11.12
N ARG A 220 -26.84 9.38 10.47
CA ARG A 220 -25.56 9.14 11.17
C ARG A 220 -24.68 10.38 11.27
N SER A 221 -24.02 10.57 12.42
CA SER A 221 -22.99 11.59 12.70
C SER A 221 -21.59 10.98 12.55
N LEU A 222 -20.62 11.77 12.07
CA LEU A 222 -19.31 11.27 11.63
C LEU A 222 -18.19 12.25 11.95
N SER A 223 -17.00 11.70 12.23
CA SER A 223 -15.73 12.40 12.35
C SER A 223 -14.80 12.00 11.20
N CYS A 224 -13.89 12.90 10.81
CA CYS A 224 -12.75 12.47 9.98
C CYS A 224 -11.85 11.53 10.79
N PRO A 225 -11.10 10.64 10.13
CA PRO A 225 -10.02 9.94 10.80
C PRO A 225 -9.10 10.93 11.50
N GLU A 226 -8.88 10.70 12.78
CA GLU A 226 -7.69 11.17 13.47
C GLU A 226 -6.54 10.22 13.09
N GLU A 227 -5.36 10.77 12.84
CA GLU A 227 -4.21 10.02 12.36
C GLU A 227 -3.78 8.96 13.39
N GLU A 228 -3.74 7.69 12.99
CA GLU A 228 -2.88 6.72 13.65
C GLU A 228 -1.46 7.03 13.15
N LYS A 229 -0.63 7.63 14.02
CA LYS A 229 0.77 7.95 13.71
C LYS A 229 1.42 6.73 13.08
N SER A 230 1.71 6.81 11.79
CA SER A 230 2.48 5.79 11.11
C SER A 230 3.85 5.71 11.80
N ASN A 231 4.22 4.52 12.25
CA ASN A 231 5.57 4.20 12.75
C ASN A 231 6.68 4.47 11.71
N ALA A 232 6.38 4.97 10.50
CA ALA A 232 7.37 5.37 9.50
C ALA A 232 8.28 6.52 9.97
N LEU A 233 7.85 7.34 10.94
CA LEU A 233 8.74 8.34 11.57
C LEU A 233 9.74 7.73 12.57
N ASN A 234 9.55 6.47 12.98
CA ASN A 234 10.48 5.75 13.86
C ASN A 234 11.58 5.00 13.08
N SER A 235 11.62 5.13 11.75
CA SER A 235 12.63 4.49 10.89
C SER A 235 13.47 5.50 10.09
N LEU A 236 13.44 6.78 10.48
CA LEU A 236 14.46 7.77 10.10
C LEU A 236 15.66 7.65 11.04
#